data_AF-I5C2Y1-F1
#
_entry.id   AF-I5C2Y1-F1
#
_cell.length_a   1.000
_cell.length_b   1.000
_cell.length_c   1.000
_cell.angle_alpha   90.00
_cell.angle_beta   90.00
_cell.angle_gamma   90.00
#
_symmetry.space_group_name_H-M   'P 1'
#
loop_
_entity.id
_entity.type
_entity.pdbx_description
1 polymer ?
#
loop_
_entity_poly.entity_id
_entity_poly.type
_entity_poly.pdbx_seq_one_letter_code
_entity_poly.pdbx_strand_id
1 'polypeptide(L)'
;MVFVSACNPVQKQEEDSAAVRFASSFYTQLIELERAIIGLTLVAEEVVENAPPFSEQELRKKYDLSKHYFNTLPRADTSESSLYVSALAPDKVRSFELLAQTERLDRHFKKVLKENPLVTQVYLNSSYQINRLYPPYEAQSMLTEVLDVTSYNFYYMADELNNPNKGPVWIQEAYVDPVGKGWMVSLLHPVYRGEELLFVLGADLTISSIIENYLRATSELLLIVDQNGVLVAGKDAAVEMFSLPPIRNYSYIQPVIRDSFRPEAYNLYQSKQLEVRLLAETLFKKGAEVDLFSLDDKQFEVIKVPLEKLNWFVLELRPL
;
A
#
# COMPACT_ATOMS: atom_id res chain seq x y z
N MET A 1 19.82 -23.41 -47.67
CA MET A 1 19.12 -23.99 -46.51
C MET A 1 18.61 -22.81 -45.70
N VAL A 2 17.35 -22.45 -45.86
CA VAL A 2 16.74 -21.33 -45.12
C VAL A 2 16.37 -21.89 -43.76
N PHE A 3 17.05 -21.44 -42.71
CA PHE A 3 16.64 -21.71 -41.33
C PHE A 3 15.39 -20.87 -41.05
N VAL A 4 14.23 -21.49 -41.15
CA VAL A 4 13.01 -20.95 -40.55
C VAL A 4 13.13 -21.21 -39.05
N SER A 5 13.45 -20.16 -38.29
CA SER A 5 13.38 -20.21 -36.84
C SER A 5 11.91 -20.41 -36.46
N ALA A 6 11.57 -21.63 -36.02
CA ALA A 6 10.26 -21.90 -35.45
C ALA A 6 10.18 -21.17 -34.10
N CYS A 7 9.48 -20.03 -34.07
CA CYS A 7 9.05 -19.42 -32.82
C CYS A 7 8.20 -20.44 -32.06
N ASN A 8 8.60 -20.75 -30.84
CA ASN A 8 7.88 -21.68 -29.98
C ASN A 8 6.51 -21.07 -29.65
N PRO A 9 5.37 -21.74 -29.93
CA PRO A 9 4.04 -21.17 -29.73
C PRO A 9 3.77 -20.76 -28.27
N VAL A 10 4.40 -21.43 -27.32
CA VAL A 10 4.36 -21.10 -25.87
C VAL A 10 5.00 -19.74 -25.59
N GLN A 11 6.18 -19.45 -26.14
CA GLN A 11 6.84 -18.13 -26.02
C GLN A 11 5.99 -17.00 -26.63
N LYS A 12 5.28 -17.29 -27.72
CA LYS A 12 4.43 -16.32 -28.40
C LYS A 12 3.10 -16.06 -27.64
N GLN A 13 2.61 -17.04 -26.88
CA GLN A 13 1.43 -16.92 -26.01
C GLN A 13 1.72 -16.19 -24.69
N GLU A 14 2.95 -16.25 -24.19
CA GLU A 14 3.44 -15.46 -23.05
C GLU A 14 3.61 -13.98 -23.40
N GLU A 15 4.11 -13.66 -24.60
CA GLU A 15 4.30 -12.27 -25.04
C GLU A 15 2.98 -11.47 -25.22
N ASP A 16 1.85 -12.14 -25.46
CA ASP A 16 0.53 -11.50 -25.63
C ASP A 16 -0.38 -11.60 -24.37
N SER A 17 0.19 -12.01 -23.23
CA SER A 17 -0.53 -12.14 -21.96
C SER A 17 -0.92 -10.80 -21.34
N ALA A 18 -2.20 -10.71 -20.98
CA ALA A 18 -2.72 -9.60 -20.20
C ALA A 18 -2.09 -9.57 -18.81
N ALA A 19 -1.85 -10.73 -18.19
CA ALA A 19 -1.10 -10.84 -16.94
C ALA A 19 0.35 -10.37 -17.09
N VAL A 20 1.06 -10.73 -18.16
CA VAL A 20 2.45 -10.27 -18.41
C VAL A 20 2.49 -8.76 -18.64
N ARG A 21 1.56 -8.21 -19.43
CA ARG A 21 1.44 -6.75 -19.65
C ARG A 21 1.12 -6.01 -18.34
N PHE A 22 0.16 -6.53 -17.57
CA PHE A 22 -0.16 -5.99 -16.25
C PHE A 22 1.08 -6.00 -15.36
N ALA A 23 1.74 -7.15 -15.23
CA ALA A 23 2.87 -7.32 -14.33
C ALA A 23 4.01 -6.38 -14.67
N SER A 24 4.34 -6.26 -15.95
CA SER A 24 5.40 -5.35 -16.43
C SER A 24 5.07 -3.88 -16.14
N SER A 25 3.84 -3.45 -16.43
CA SER A 25 3.39 -2.08 -16.19
C SER A 25 3.32 -1.75 -14.70
N PHE A 26 2.76 -2.65 -13.90
CA PHE A 26 2.64 -2.50 -12.45
C PHE A 26 4.00 -2.47 -11.79
N TYR A 27 4.90 -3.39 -12.15
CA TYR A 27 6.28 -3.41 -11.63
C TYR A 27 7.04 -2.11 -11.93
N THR A 28 6.85 -1.56 -13.13
CA THR A 28 7.44 -0.27 -13.51
C THR A 28 6.93 0.85 -12.60
N GLN A 29 5.62 0.90 -12.33
CA GLN A 29 5.05 1.89 -11.40
C GLN A 29 5.56 1.74 -9.97
N LEU A 30 5.73 0.51 -9.48
CA LEU A 30 6.29 0.27 -8.14
C LEU A 30 7.75 0.76 -8.04
N ILE A 31 8.55 0.59 -9.09
CA ILE A 31 9.92 1.12 -9.15
C ILE A 31 9.92 2.65 -9.12
N GLU A 32 9.09 3.29 -9.95
CA GLU A 32 9.02 4.76 -9.98
C GLU A 32 8.52 5.33 -8.65
N LEU A 33 7.55 4.66 -8.01
CA LEU A 33 7.10 5.04 -6.68
C LEU A 33 8.22 4.91 -5.65
N GLU A 34 8.99 3.83 -5.68
CA GLU A 34 10.12 3.66 -4.76
C GLU A 34 11.16 4.77 -4.92
N ARG A 35 11.49 5.14 -6.15
CA ARG A 35 12.35 6.30 -6.41
C ARG A 35 11.75 7.61 -5.89
N ALA A 36 10.44 7.80 -6.05
CA ALA A 36 9.76 8.98 -5.55
C ALA A 36 9.79 9.06 -4.01
N ILE A 37 9.61 7.95 -3.31
CA ILE A 37 9.67 7.88 -1.84
C ILE A 37 11.09 8.05 -1.31
N ILE A 38 12.09 7.47 -1.98
CA ILE A 38 13.50 7.73 -1.66
C ILE A 38 13.80 9.23 -1.83
N GLY A 39 13.40 9.83 -2.95
CA GLY A 39 13.59 11.25 -3.20
C GLY A 39 12.88 12.14 -2.17
N LEU A 40 11.66 11.78 -1.78
CA LEU A 40 10.90 12.48 -0.74
C LEU A 40 11.56 12.36 0.64
N THR A 41 12.12 11.19 0.95
CA THR A 41 12.89 10.96 2.18
C THR A 41 14.09 11.90 2.23
N LEU A 42 14.88 11.98 1.17
CA LEU A 42 16.04 12.88 1.12
C LEU A 42 15.64 14.35 1.33
N VAL A 43 14.50 14.76 0.77
CA VAL A 43 13.94 16.10 1.02
C VAL A 43 13.51 16.26 2.48
N ALA A 44 12.91 15.24 3.09
CA ALA A 44 12.51 15.27 4.49
C ALA A 44 13.73 15.37 5.42
N GLU A 45 14.78 14.59 5.16
CA GLU A 45 16.05 14.65 5.89
C GLU A 45 16.71 16.03 5.76
N GLU A 46 16.78 16.59 4.55
CA GLU A 46 17.28 17.96 4.33
C GLU A 46 16.45 19.00 5.09
N VAL A 47 15.12 18.85 5.10
CA VAL A 47 14.21 19.75 5.82
C VAL A 47 14.47 19.71 7.32
N VAL A 48 14.58 18.53 7.94
CA VAL A 48 14.77 18.40 9.39
C VAL A 48 16.19 18.76 9.85
N GLU A 49 17.19 18.54 8.99
CA GLU A 49 18.58 18.92 9.26
C GLU A 49 18.76 20.44 9.28
N ASN A 50 18.09 21.14 8.35
CA ASN A 50 18.24 22.59 8.17
C ASN A 50 17.13 23.42 8.84
N ALA A 51 16.15 22.80 9.48
CA ALA A 51 15.06 23.52 10.09
C ALA A 51 15.53 24.32 11.31
N PRO A 52 15.16 25.61 11.43
CA PRO A 52 15.48 26.37 12.62
C PRO A 52 14.77 25.77 13.85
N PRO A 53 15.33 25.96 15.06
CA PRO A 53 14.61 25.63 16.27
C PRO A 53 13.39 26.56 16.40
N PHE A 54 12.30 26.04 16.96
CA PHE A 54 11.14 26.85 17.30
C PHE A 54 11.07 27.05 18.81
N SER A 55 10.95 28.31 19.24
CA SER A 55 10.63 28.58 20.64
C SER A 55 9.19 28.14 20.95
N GLU A 56 8.93 27.76 22.20
CA GLU A 56 7.57 27.42 22.63
C GLU A 56 6.58 28.58 22.39
N GLN A 57 7.05 29.83 22.48
CA GLN A 57 6.22 31.01 22.20
C GLN A 57 5.81 31.08 20.72
N GLU A 58 6.68 30.71 19.78
CA GLU A 58 6.36 30.62 18.36
C GLU A 58 5.39 29.48 18.09
N LEU A 59 5.60 28.33 18.72
CA LEU A 59 4.69 27.18 18.60
C LEU A 59 3.29 27.51 19.12
N ARG A 60 3.18 28.21 20.26
CA ARG A 60 1.89 28.65 20.83
C ARG A 60 1.15 29.68 19.97
N LYS A 61 1.85 30.41 19.09
CA LYS A 61 1.21 31.29 18.10
C LYS A 61 0.63 30.48 16.92
N LYS A 62 1.22 29.33 16.62
CA LYS A 62 0.84 28.47 15.49
C LYS A 62 -0.20 27.42 15.87
N TYR A 63 -0.06 26.83 17.05
CA TYR A 63 -0.86 25.71 17.53
C TYR A 63 -1.39 25.97 18.94
N ASP A 64 -2.60 25.50 19.19
CA ASP A 64 -3.08 25.27 20.55
C ASP A 64 -2.46 23.95 21.06
N LEU A 65 -1.38 24.05 21.82
CA LEU A 65 -0.64 22.87 22.31
C LEU A 65 -1.46 21.98 23.24
N SER A 66 -2.66 22.40 23.69
CA SER A 66 -3.56 21.54 24.45
C SER A 66 -4.31 20.54 23.57
N LYS A 67 -4.44 20.81 22.26
CA LYS A 67 -5.19 19.97 21.32
C LYS A 67 -4.35 18.82 20.76
N HIS A 68 -5.06 17.87 20.16
CA HIS A 68 -4.49 16.64 19.57
C HIS A 68 -4.61 16.59 18.05
N TYR A 69 -5.60 17.28 17.46
CA TYR A 69 -5.92 17.20 16.03
C TYR A 69 -5.90 18.57 15.39
N PHE A 70 -5.32 18.67 14.20
CA PHE A 70 -5.23 19.90 13.41
C PHE A 70 -5.51 19.60 11.94
N ASN A 71 -6.05 20.60 11.24
CA ASN A 71 -6.43 20.51 9.83
C ASN A 71 -7.25 19.25 9.48
N THR A 72 -8.42 19.10 10.10
CA THR A 72 -9.29 17.92 9.94
C THR A 72 -10.55 18.23 9.13
N LEU A 73 -11.00 17.26 8.32
CA LEU A 73 -12.25 17.35 7.57
C LEU A 73 -13.47 17.49 8.52
N PRO A 74 -14.56 18.12 8.09
CA PRO A 74 -14.81 18.71 6.76
C PRO A 74 -14.28 20.14 6.57
N ARG A 75 -13.58 20.71 7.56
CA ARG A 75 -13.12 22.11 7.55
C ARG A 75 -11.64 22.28 7.22
N ALA A 76 -10.97 21.20 6.81
CA ALA A 76 -9.55 21.22 6.48
C ALA A 76 -9.25 22.09 5.24
N ASP A 77 -8.09 22.70 5.23
CA ASP A 77 -7.42 23.12 4.01
C ASP A 77 -6.93 21.86 3.28
N THR A 78 -7.46 21.63 2.07
CA THR A 78 -7.17 20.45 1.24
C THR A 78 -5.79 20.50 0.58
N SER A 79 -5.08 21.62 0.71
CA SER A 79 -3.69 21.74 0.29
C SER A 79 -2.68 21.31 1.36
N GLU A 80 -3.13 21.14 2.60
CA GLU A 80 -2.30 20.80 3.77
C GLU A 80 -2.67 19.41 4.32
N SER A 81 -1.76 18.80 5.08
CA SER A 81 -1.97 17.52 5.76
C SER A 81 -2.84 17.67 7.00
N SER A 82 -3.56 16.61 7.39
CA SER A 82 -4.06 16.50 8.77
C SER A 82 -2.90 16.19 9.71
N LEU A 83 -2.89 16.81 10.89
CA LEU A 83 -1.87 16.60 11.90
C LEU A 83 -2.48 16.02 13.17
N TYR A 84 -1.76 15.10 13.79
CA TYR A 84 -2.11 14.46 15.04
C TYR A 84 -0.92 14.44 15.99
N VAL A 85 -1.16 14.72 17.27
CA VAL A 85 -0.20 14.58 18.37
C VAL A 85 -0.89 13.81 19.50
N SER A 86 -0.36 12.65 19.87
CA SER A 86 -0.92 11.84 20.95
C SER A 86 -0.75 12.48 22.32
N ALA A 87 -1.66 12.19 23.25
CA ALA A 87 -1.48 12.44 24.67
C ALA A 87 -0.32 11.63 25.26
N LEU A 88 0.14 10.57 24.59
CA LEU A 88 1.29 9.76 24.97
C LEU A 88 2.64 10.38 24.57
N ALA A 89 2.66 11.54 23.91
CA ALA A 89 3.90 12.19 23.48
C ALA A 89 4.83 12.45 24.69
N PRO A 90 6.08 11.93 24.67
CA PRO A 90 7.00 12.08 25.79
C PRO A 90 7.44 13.54 25.99
N ASP A 91 7.51 14.29 24.89
CA ASP A 91 7.75 15.73 24.87
C ASP A 91 6.82 16.39 23.84
N LYS A 92 5.77 17.05 24.35
CA LYS A 92 4.76 17.68 23.49
C LYS A 92 5.31 18.91 22.75
N VAL A 93 6.23 19.67 23.36
CA VAL A 93 6.82 20.85 22.71
C VAL A 93 7.67 20.40 21.52
N ARG A 94 8.50 19.36 21.72
CA ARG A 94 9.31 18.76 20.65
C ARG A 94 8.44 18.16 19.54
N SER A 95 7.32 17.54 19.89
CA SER A 95 6.35 17.02 18.92
C SER A 95 5.81 18.12 18.00
N PHE A 96 5.40 19.25 18.57
CA PHE A 96 4.92 20.40 17.80
C PHE A 96 6.02 21.11 17.01
N GLU A 97 7.25 21.15 17.53
CA GLU A 97 8.42 21.61 16.80
C GLU A 97 8.63 20.78 15.53
N LEU A 98 8.69 19.46 15.65
CA LEU A 98 8.83 18.54 14.52
C LEU A 98 7.72 18.72 13.48
N LEU A 99 6.47 18.91 13.90
CA LEU A 99 5.37 19.22 12.99
C LEU A 99 5.55 20.57 12.28
N ALA A 100 6.04 21.60 12.99
CA ALA A 100 6.34 22.90 12.39
C ALA A 100 7.48 22.84 11.38
N GLN A 101 8.55 22.11 11.70
CA GLN A 101 9.72 21.93 10.84
C GLN A 101 9.38 21.22 9.53
N THR A 102 8.42 20.28 9.56
CA THR A 102 8.03 19.46 8.41
C THR A 102 6.87 20.01 7.56
N GLU A 103 6.33 21.20 7.87
CA GLU A 103 5.19 21.79 7.14
C GLU A 103 5.40 21.89 5.63
N ARG A 104 6.62 22.21 5.21
CA ARG A 104 6.93 22.37 3.79
C ARG A 104 6.86 21.06 2.99
N LEU A 105 6.72 19.91 3.65
CA LEU A 105 6.61 18.61 2.99
C LEU A 105 5.23 18.37 2.36
N ASP A 106 4.17 19.09 2.77
CA ASP A 106 2.82 18.86 2.24
C ASP A 106 2.73 19.07 0.71
N ARG A 107 3.45 20.07 0.18
CA ARG A 107 3.56 20.27 -1.27
C ARG A 107 4.22 19.09 -1.99
N HIS A 108 5.15 18.41 -1.32
CA HIS A 108 5.85 17.25 -1.86
C HIS A 108 4.97 16.00 -1.76
N PHE A 109 4.20 15.84 -0.68
CA PHE A 109 3.20 14.76 -0.56
C PHE A 109 2.15 14.88 -1.67
N LYS A 110 1.62 16.09 -1.87
CA LYS A 110 0.69 16.38 -2.97
C LYS A 110 1.28 16.05 -4.34
N LYS A 111 2.57 16.34 -4.55
CA LYS A 111 3.26 15.99 -5.80
C LYS A 111 3.32 14.47 -5.99
N VAL A 112 3.68 13.71 -4.95
CA VAL A 112 3.72 12.24 -5.01
C VAL A 112 2.36 11.67 -5.41
N LEU A 113 1.27 12.08 -4.76
CA LEU A 113 -0.07 11.60 -5.12
C LEU A 113 -0.47 11.97 -6.55
N LYS A 114 -0.11 13.18 -7.01
CA LYS A 114 -0.43 13.62 -8.38
C LYS A 114 0.33 12.80 -9.44
N GLU A 115 1.57 12.42 -9.16
CA GLU A 115 2.44 11.72 -10.10
C GLU A 115 2.28 10.19 -10.03
N ASN A 116 1.70 9.66 -8.94
CA ASN A 116 1.56 8.23 -8.69
C ASN A 116 0.08 7.88 -8.42
N PRO A 117 -0.72 7.50 -9.43
CA PRO A 117 -2.16 7.30 -9.31
C PRO A 117 -2.56 6.11 -8.41
N LEU A 118 -1.62 5.22 -8.08
CA LEU A 118 -1.83 4.15 -7.12
C LEU A 118 -1.80 4.63 -5.67
N VAL A 119 -1.05 5.70 -5.38
CA VAL A 119 -0.86 6.25 -4.04
C VAL A 119 -2.08 7.08 -3.67
N THR A 120 -2.68 6.75 -2.53
CA THR A 120 -3.86 7.45 -2.02
C THR A 120 -3.55 8.31 -0.81
N GLN A 121 -2.48 7.99 -0.08
CA GLN A 121 -2.04 8.70 1.11
C GLN A 121 -0.51 8.70 1.19
N VAL A 122 0.04 9.78 1.73
CA VAL A 122 1.43 9.87 2.16
C VAL A 122 1.45 10.45 3.55
N TYR A 123 2.29 9.91 4.44
CA TYR A 123 2.34 10.30 5.83
C TYR A 123 3.73 10.25 6.44
N LEU A 124 3.88 10.95 7.56
CA LEU A 124 5.01 10.83 8.48
C LEU A 124 4.49 10.41 9.86
N ASN A 125 5.13 9.40 10.43
CA ASN A 125 4.93 8.94 11.80
C ASN A 125 6.23 9.08 12.60
N SER A 126 6.16 9.31 13.90
CA SER A 126 7.37 9.50 14.74
C SER A 126 7.23 8.86 16.11
N SER A 127 8.37 8.50 16.70
CA SER A 127 8.50 8.11 18.12
C SER A 127 8.08 9.21 19.10
N TYR A 128 8.05 10.47 18.66
CA TYR A 128 7.45 11.58 19.40
C TYR A 128 5.91 11.59 19.33
N GLN A 129 5.29 10.48 18.91
CA GLN A 129 3.85 10.25 18.90
C GLN A 129 3.06 11.25 18.05
N ILE A 130 3.61 11.56 16.87
CA ILE A 130 2.98 12.43 15.88
C ILE A 130 2.66 11.68 14.60
N ASN A 131 1.57 12.10 13.95
CA ASN A 131 1.21 11.71 12.59
C ASN A 131 0.91 12.97 11.77
N ARG A 132 1.49 13.05 10.57
CA ARG A 132 1.13 14.03 9.52
C ARG A 132 0.69 13.22 8.31
N LEU A 133 -0.53 13.39 7.82
CA LEU A 133 -1.07 12.61 6.71
C LEU A 133 -1.73 13.50 5.65
N TYR A 134 -1.38 13.28 4.40
CA TYR A 134 -1.97 13.90 3.22
C TYR A 134 -2.66 12.85 2.33
N PRO A 135 -3.87 13.12 1.78
CA PRO A 135 -4.70 14.31 1.95
C PRO A 135 -5.38 14.34 3.33
N PRO A 136 -5.95 15.49 3.76
CA PRO A 136 -6.55 15.58 5.08
C PRO A 136 -7.77 14.67 5.22
N TYR A 137 -8.02 14.22 6.46
CA TYR A 137 -9.07 13.27 6.82
C TYR A 137 -9.80 13.69 8.10
N GLU A 138 -10.85 12.96 8.46
CA GLU A 138 -11.62 13.18 9.71
C GLU A 138 -10.88 12.61 10.93
N ALA A 139 -9.67 13.11 11.21
CA ALA A 139 -8.80 12.62 12.29
C ALA A 139 -9.52 12.51 13.65
N GLN A 140 -10.41 13.45 13.97
CA GLN A 140 -11.13 13.44 15.25
C GLN A 140 -12.15 12.28 15.39
N SER A 141 -12.72 11.79 14.29
CA SER A 141 -13.65 10.66 14.31
C SER A 141 -12.93 9.30 14.20
N MET A 142 -11.72 9.29 13.64
CA MET A 142 -10.98 8.06 13.34
C MET A 142 -9.93 7.69 14.40
N LEU A 143 -9.33 8.67 15.07
CA LEU A 143 -8.24 8.44 16.03
C LEU A 143 -8.64 8.83 17.45
N THR A 144 -8.18 8.07 18.45
CA THR A 144 -8.31 8.44 19.87
C THR A 144 -7.18 9.38 20.29
N GLU A 145 -7.40 10.21 21.31
CA GLU A 145 -6.36 11.12 21.83
C GLU A 145 -5.17 10.38 22.46
N VAL A 146 -5.34 9.12 22.85
CA VAL A 146 -4.34 8.28 23.51
C VAL A 146 -3.99 7.09 22.60
N LEU A 147 -3.32 7.40 21.48
CA LEU A 147 -2.85 6.41 20.51
C LEU A 147 -1.33 6.25 20.60
N ASP A 148 -0.83 5.01 20.59
CA ASP A 148 0.60 4.77 20.37
C ASP A 148 0.89 4.59 18.88
N VAL A 149 1.38 5.66 18.25
CA VAL A 149 1.71 5.68 16.81
C VAL A 149 2.78 4.64 16.46
N THR A 150 3.67 4.32 17.40
CA THR A 150 4.81 3.42 17.15
C THR A 150 4.45 1.94 17.19
N SER A 151 3.28 1.62 17.76
CA SER A 151 2.80 0.23 17.89
C SER A 151 2.28 -0.39 16.60
N TYR A 152 2.18 0.39 15.52
CA TYR A 152 1.60 -0.02 14.24
C TYR A 152 2.65 -0.42 13.21
N ASN A 153 2.30 -1.36 12.32
CA ASN A 153 3.18 -1.89 11.29
C ASN A 153 3.79 -0.81 10.38
N PHE A 154 3.03 0.23 10.05
CA PHE A 154 3.47 1.38 9.26
C PHE A 154 4.48 2.30 9.97
N TYR A 155 4.86 1.98 11.21
CA TYR A 155 6.01 2.56 11.89
C TYR A 155 7.09 1.51 12.16
N TYR A 156 6.78 0.47 12.95
CA TYR A 156 7.82 -0.43 13.46
C TYR A 156 8.51 -1.22 12.35
N MET A 157 7.85 -1.51 11.21
CA MET A 157 8.48 -2.25 10.10
C MET A 157 9.68 -1.51 9.50
N ALA A 158 9.75 -0.19 9.66
CA ALA A 158 10.84 0.65 9.16
C ALA A 158 11.67 1.28 10.30
N ASP A 159 11.48 0.86 11.55
CA ASP A 159 12.29 1.35 12.66
C ASP A 159 13.73 0.79 12.65
N GLU A 160 14.56 1.26 13.57
CA GLU A 160 15.97 0.85 13.67
C GLU A 160 16.15 -0.65 13.94
N LEU A 161 15.20 -1.28 14.63
CA LEU A 161 15.27 -2.69 15.02
C LEU A 161 14.93 -3.60 13.83
N ASN A 162 13.86 -3.27 13.11
CA ASN A 162 13.33 -4.08 12.02
C ASN A 162 13.99 -3.76 10.67
N ASN A 163 14.51 -2.54 10.50
CA ASN A 163 15.17 -2.08 9.29
C ASN A 163 16.56 -1.47 9.56
N PRO A 164 17.54 -2.28 10.01
CA PRO A 164 18.89 -1.81 10.30
C PRO A 164 19.63 -1.27 9.06
N ASN A 165 19.17 -1.62 7.85
CA ASN A 165 19.74 -1.12 6.60
C ASN A 165 19.27 0.30 6.25
N LYS A 166 18.32 0.87 7.01
CA LYS A 166 17.75 2.22 6.83
C LYS A 166 17.15 2.47 5.42
N GLY A 167 16.80 1.41 4.69
CA GLY A 167 16.32 1.47 3.32
C GLY A 167 14.79 1.48 3.19
N PRO A 168 14.25 1.53 1.96
CA PRO A 168 12.81 1.37 1.73
C PRO A 168 12.32 -0.03 2.13
N VAL A 169 11.11 -0.11 2.70
CA VAL A 169 10.48 -1.36 3.15
C VAL A 169 9.04 -1.43 2.63
N TRP A 170 8.69 -2.55 1.98
CA TRP A 170 7.31 -2.82 1.56
C TRP A 170 6.57 -3.61 2.64
N ILE A 171 5.42 -3.12 3.08
CA ILE A 171 4.41 -3.94 3.76
C ILE A 171 3.59 -4.64 2.67
N GLN A 172 4.01 -5.86 2.34
CA GLN A 172 3.45 -6.63 1.21
C GLN A 172 2.13 -7.33 1.54
N GLU A 173 1.89 -7.62 2.81
CA GLU A 173 0.64 -8.23 3.27
C GLU A 173 -0.45 -7.15 3.31
N ALA A 174 -1.55 -7.38 2.57
CA ALA A 174 -2.63 -6.41 2.50
C ALA A 174 -3.31 -6.27 3.87
N TYR A 175 -3.40 -5.04 4.36
CA TYR A 175 -3.99 -4.72 5.66
C TYR A 175 -5.04 -3.61 5.53
N VAL A 176 -5.89 -3.46 6.55
CA VAL A 176 -6.94 -2.43 6.57
C VAL A 176 -6.38 -1.09 7.00
N ASP A 177 -6.67 -0.05 6.21
CA ASP A 177 -6.36 1.34 6.56
C ASP A 177 -7.06 1.78 7.85
N PRO A 178 -6.31 2.21 8.89
CA PRO A 178 -6.88 2.79 10.10
C PRO A 178 -7.79 4.00 9.88
N VAL A 179 -7.61 4.75 8.79
CA VAL A 179 -8.43 5.93 8.49
C VAL A 179 -9.51 5.68 7.42
N GLY A 180 -9.76 4.41 7.09
CA GLY A 180 -10.96 3.97 6.39
C GLY A 180 -10.90 3.95 4.87
N LYS A 181 -9.71 3.97 4.24
CA LYS A 181 -9.56 3.79 2.77
C LYS A 181 -9.69 2.34 2.30
N GLY A 182 -9.83 1.38 3.21
CA GLY A 182 -10.03 -0.04 2.91
C GLY A 182 -8.72 -0.81 2.88
N TRP A 183 -8.63 -1.85 2.06
CA TRP A 183 -7.42 -2.68 1.95
C TRP A 183 -6.31 -1.93 1.23
N MET A 184 -5.08 -2.03 1.74
CA MET A 184 -3.92 -1.42 1.13
C MET A 184 -2.62 -2.19 1.39
N VAL A 185 -1.59 -1.79 0.65
CA VAL A 185 -0.18 -2.06 0.94
C VAL A 185 0.56 -0.74 1.06
N SER A 186 1.72 -0.77 1.69
CA SER A 186 2.48 0.46 1.94
C SER A 186 3.94 0.30 1.58
N LEU A 187 4.50 1.40 1.10
CA LEU A 187 5.94 1.59 1.00
C LEU A 187 6.37 2.56 2.11
N LEU A 188 7.27 2.10 2.97
CA LEU A 188 7.85 2.86 4.05
C LEU A 188 9.30 3.23 3.74
N HIS A 189 9.76 4.33 4.29
CA HIS A 189 11.17 4.71 4.31
C HIS A 189 11.47 5.49 5.60
N PRO A 190 12.48 5.09 6.39
CA PRO A 190 12.86 5.86 7.56
C PRO A 190 13.54 7.18 7.17
N VAL A 191 13.34 8.21 7.98
CA VAL A 191 13.89 9.57 7.84
C VAL A 191 14.76 9.84 9.07
N TYR A 192 16.05 10.01 8.85
CA TYR A 192 17.01 10.23 9.92
C TYR A 192 17.45 11.70 10.03
N ARG A 193 17.91 12.08 11.22
CA ARG A 193 18.72 13.27 11.45
C ARG A 193 19.97 12.87 12.21
N GLY A 194 21.10 12.83 11.53
CA GLY A 194 22.29 12.11 12.01
C GLY A 194 21.97 10.63 12.21
N GLU A 195 22.15 10.11 13.42
CA GLU A 195 21.82 8.72 13.76
C GLU A 195 20.42 8.57 14.37
N GLU A 196 19.70 9.65 14.66
CA GLU A 196 18.36 9.59 15.27
C GLU A 196 17.29 9.33 14.19
N LEU A 197 16.52 8.24 14.33
CA LEU A 197 15.29 8.04 13.57
C LEU A 197 14.23 9.05 14.03
N LEU A 198 13.96 10.07 13.22
CA LEU A 198 12.95 11.08 13.55
C LEU A 198 11.57 10.69 13.05
N PHE A 199 11.48 10.14 11.84
CA PHE A 199 10.21 9.76 11.24
C PHE A 199 10.31 8.47 10.45
N VAL A 200 9.16 7.83 10.28
CA VAL A 200 8.90 6.88 9.20
C VAL A 200 7.97 7.55 8.20
N LEU A 201 8.46 7.77 6.99
CA LEU A 201 7.68 8.22 5.85
C LEU A 201 6.98 6.99 5.25
N GLY A 202 5.69 7.09 4.96
CA GLY A 202 4.95 6.03 4.30
C GLY A 202 4.08 6.54 3.16
N ALA A 203 3.84 5.66 2.18
CA ALA A 203 2.92 5.88 1.08
C ALA A 203 2.01 4.66 0.93
N ASP A 204 0.70 4.89 0.96
CA ASP A 204 -0.30 3.83 0.90
C ASP A 204 -0.90 3.69 -0.49
N LEU A 205 -0.91 2.45 -0.98
CA LEU A 205 -1.53 2.04 -2.22
C LEU A 205 -2.77 1.21 -1.90
N THR A 206 -3.95 1.75 -2.18
CA THR A 206 -5.19 1.01 -1.94
C THR A 206 -5.39 -0.08 -2.98
N ILE A 207 -5.96 -1.21 -2.57
CA ILE A 207 -6.42 -2.25 -3.50
C ILE A 207 -7.47 -1.68 -4.47
N SER A 208 -8.31 -0.73 -4.03
CA SER A 208 -9.24 -0.04 -4.92
C SER A 208 -8.55 0.73 -6.03
N SER A 209 -7.43 1.42 -5.77
CA SER A 209 -6.70 2.14 -6.82
C SER A 209 -6.08 1.17 -7.83
N ILE A 210 -5.63 -0.01 -7.41
CA ILE A 210 -5.19 -1.08 -8.33
C ILE A 210 -6.34 -1.53 -9.23
N ILE A 211 -7.51 -1.80 -8.65
CA ILE A 211 -8.71 -2.23 -9.40
C ILE A 211 -9.10 -1.15 -10.43
N GLU A 212 -9.20 0.11 -10.01
CA GLU A 212 -9.63 1.23 -10.85
C GLU A 212 -8.66 1.49 -12.01
N ASN A 213 -7.35 1.54 -11.73
CA ASN A 213 -6.35 1.92 -12.72
C ASN A 213 -5.99 0.79 -13.69
N TYR A 214 -6.18 -0.47 -13.30
CA TYR A 214 -5.72 -1.61 -14.10
C TYR A 214 -6.80 -2.64 -14.46
N LEU A 215 -7.68 -2.99 -13.52
CA LEU A 215 -8.60 -4.11 -13.69
C LEU A 215 -9.98 -3.70 -14.23
N ARG A 216 -10.40 -2.45 -13.98
CA ARG A 216 -11.73 -1.98 -14.40
C ARG A 216 -11.86 -1.88 -15.92
N ALA A 217 -10.87 -1.27 -16.59
CA ALA A 217 -10.93 -0.98 -18.02
C ALA A 217 -10.64 -2.20 -18.92
N THR A 218 -9.97 -3.23 -18.41
CA THR A 218 -9.67 -4.45 -19.17
C THR A 218 -10.88 -5.38 -19.27
N SER A 219 -11.07 -6.04 -20.41
CA SER A 219 -12.02 -7.16 -20.56
C SER A 219 -11.48 -8.49 -20.04
N GLU A 220 -10.18 -8.55 -19.76
CA GLU A 220 -9.46 -9.76 -19.38
C GLU A 220 -9.82 -10.20 -17.96
N LEU A 221 -9.90 -11.51 -17.77
CA LEU A 221 -10.20 -12.13 -16.48
C LEU A 221 -8.91 -12.26 -15.66
N LEU A 222 -8.61 -11.23 -14.89
CA LEU A 222 -7.42 -11.16 -14.06
C LEU A 222 -7.75 -11.28 -12.56
N LEU A 223 -6.94 -12.05 -11.85
CA LEU A 223 -6.88 -12.08 -10.38
C LEU A 223 -5.46 -11.75 -9.93
N ILE A 224 -5.33 -11.10 -8.78
CA ILE A 224 -4.06 -10.86 -8.09
C ILE A 224 -4.15 -11.56 -6.75
N VAL A 225 -3.19 -12.42 -6.47
CA VAL A 225 -3.10 -13.17 -5.21
C VAL A 225 -1.73 -13.00 -4.59
N ASP A 226 -1.63 -13.14 -3.26
CA ASP A 226 -0.35 -13.16 -2.59
C ASP A 226 0.35 -14.53 -2.76
N GLN A 227 1.56 -14.65 -2.22
CA GLN A 227 2.35 -15.89 -2.21
C GLN A 227 1.67 -17.10 -1.56
N ASN A 228 0.66 -16.87 -0.71
CA ASN A 228 -0.09 -17.90 -0.01
C ASN A 228 -1.40 -18.25 -0.74
N GLY A 229 -1.68 -17.63 -1.89
CA GLY A 229 -2.91 -17.81 -2.64
C GLY A 229 -4.10 -17.04 -2.06
N VAL A 230 -3.88 -16.03 -1.22
CA VAL A 230 -4.94 -15.14 -0.75
C VAL A 230 -5.26 -14.13 -1.83
N LEU A 231 -6.54 -13.99 -2.21
CA LEU A 231 -6.99 -12.97 -3.15
C LEU A 231 -6.66 -11.58 -2.61
N VAL A 232 -5.93 -10.79 -3.38
CA VAL A 232 -5.60 -9.39 -3.13
C VAL A 232 -6.56 -8.48 -3.91
N ALA A 233 -6.60 -8.62 -5.23
CA ALA A 233 -7.45 -7.85 -6.13
C ALA A 233 -7.93 -8.75 -7.28
N GLY A 234 -8.93 -8.34 -8.05
CA GLY A 234 -9.39 -9.15 -9.17
C GLY A 234 -10.57 -8.53 -9.90
N LYS A 235 -10.81 -9.00 -11.12
CA LYS A 235 -12.03 -8.70 -11.87
C LYS A 235 -13.21 -9.43 -11.22
N ASP A 236 -14.32 -8.74 -10.99
CA ASP A 236 -15.51 -9.33 -10.34
C ASP A 236 -15.92 -10.67 -10.98
N ALA A 237 -15.96 -10.74 -12.32
CA ALA A 237 -16.28 -11.97 -13.05
C ALA A 237 -15.30 -13.13 -12.75
N ALA A 238 -14.01 -12.85 -12.61
CA ALA A 238 -13.01 -13.87 -12.27
C ALA A 238 -13.12 -14.31 -10.80
N VAL A 239 -13.41 -13.36 -9.89
CA VAL A 239 -13.63 -13.63 -8.46
C VAL A 239 -14.87 -14.52 -8.28
N GLU A 240 -15.95 -14.22 -8.99
CA GLU A 240 -17.18 -15.02 -9.02
C GLU A 240 -16.94 -16.42 -9.58
N MET A 241 -16.22 -16.52 -10.71
CA MET A 241 -15.85 -17.81 -11.30
C MET A 241 -15.06 -18.70 -10.35
N PHE A 242 -14.23 -18.12 -9.48
CA PHE A 242 -13.47 -18.88 -8.48
C PHE A 242 -14.26 -19.14 -7.17
N SER A 243 -15.54 -18.76 -7.11
CA SER A 243 -16.38 -18.83 -5.91
C SER A 243 -15.75 -18.17 -4.67
N LEU A 244 -15.01 -17.09 -4.88
CA LEU A 244 -14.39 -16.31 -3.81
C LEU A 244 -15.35 -15.21 -3.31
N PRO A 245 -15.21 -14.74 -2.06
CA PRO A 245 -15.99 -13.61 -1.58
C PRO A 245 -15.72 -12.36 -2.43
N PRO A 246 -16.75 -11.53 -2.70
CA PRO A 246 -16.54 -10.31 -3.48
C PRO A 246 -15.56 -9.37 -2.78
N ILE A 247 -14.77 -8.66 -3.58
CA ILE A 247 -13.86 -7.62 -3.08
C ILE A 247 -14.72 -6.39 -2.78
N ARG A 248 -15.29 -6.34 -1.58
CA ARG A 248 -16.02 -5.17 -1.12
C ARG A 248 -15.04 -4.08 -0.70
N ASN A 249 -15.38 -2.82 -0.97
CA ASN A 249 -14.75 -1.69 -0.30
C ASN A 249 -15.17 -1.77 1.17
N TYR A 250 -14.29 -2.33 2.01
CA TYR A 250 -14.47 -2.32 3.45
C TYR A 250 -14.21 -0.89 3.94
N SER A 251 -15.27 -0.09 4.13
CA SER A 251 -15.21 1.14 4.91
C SER A 251 -15.45 0.79 6.37
N TYR A 252 -14.38 0.47 7.10
CA TYR A 252 -14.47 0.43 8.56
C TYR A 252 -14.70 1.87 9.05
N ILE A 253 -15.78 2.11 9.81
CA ILE A 253 -16.05 3.38 10.53
C ILE A 253 -15.68 3.17 12.02
N GLN A 254 -14.77 2.25 12.32
CA GLN A 254 -14.28 2.05 13.68
C GLN A 254 -12.76 2.16 13.70
N PRO A 255 -12.14 2.60 14.81
CA PRO A 255 -10.69 2.67 14.91
C PRO A 255 -10.09 1.28 14.69
N VAL A 256 -9.15 1.15 13.75
CA VAL A 256 -8.33 -0.07 13.65
C VAL A 256 -7.35 -0.03 14.83
N ILE A 257 -7.70 -0.73 15.91
CA ILE A 257 -6.92 -0.74 17.16
C ILE A 257 -5.68 -1.65 17.02
N ARG A 258 -5.66 -2.57 16.04
CA ARG A 258 -4.56 -3.50 15.74
C ARG A 258 -4.57 -3.91 14.26
N ASP A 259 -3.41 -4.35 13.77
CA ASP A 259 -3.24 -4.83 12.40
C ASP A 259 -4.31 -5.87 12.02
N SER A 260 -4.99 -5.63 10.90
CA SER A 260 -6.10 -6.44 10.43
C SER A 260 -5.83 -6.91 9.01
N PHE A 261 -5.64 -8.22 8.84
CA PHE A 261 -5.32 -8.88 7.57
C PHE A 261 -6.54 -9.54 6.94
N ARG A 262 -6.45 -9.87 5.65
CA ARG A 262 -7.59 -10.39 4.88
C ARG A 262 -8.01 -11.77 5.39
N PRO A 263 -9.32 -12.05 5.59
CA PRO A 263 -9.77 -13.34 6.11
C PRO A 263 -9.37 -14.51 5.21
N GLU A 264 -9.16 -15.69 5.81
CA GLU A 264 -8.82 -16.93 5.10
C GLU A 264 -9.84 -17.33 4.02
N ALA A 265 -11.08 -16.88 4.12
CA ALA A 265 -12.13 -17.13 3.12
C ALA A 265 -11.78 -16.57 1.72
N TYR A 266 -10.83 -15.64 1.61
CA TYR A 266 -10.32 -15.12 0.35
C TYR A 266 -9.20 -15.99 -0.25
N ASN A 267 -8.78 -17.07 0.42
CA ASN A 267 -7.72 -17.94 -0.04
C ASN A 267 -8.24 -18.98 -1.06
N LEU A 268 -7.51 -19.17 -2.16
CA LEU A 268 -7.84 -20.16 -3.20
C LEU A 268 -7.99 -21.59 -2.65
N TYR A 269 -7.18 -21.97 -1.65
CA TYR A 269 -7.27 -23.26 -0.97
C TYR A 269 -8.56 -23.43 -0.15
N GLN A 270 -9.26 -22.33 0.14
CA GLN A 270 -10.54 -22.32 0.86
C GLN A 270 -11.74 -22.12 -0.07
N SER A 271 -11.53 -22.05 -1.40
CA SER A 271 -12.63 -21.94 -2.36
C SER A 271 -13.62 -23.10 -2.19
N LYS A 272 -14.90 -22.80 -2.37
CA LYS A 272 -15.97 -23.81 -2.36
C LYS A 272 -15.85 -24.80 -3.53
N GLN A 273 -15.20 -24.41 -4.62
CA GLN A 273 -15.00 -25.25 -5.79
C GLN A 273 -13.75 -26.13 -5.63
N LEU A 274 -13.88 -27.43 -5.94
CA LEU A 274 -12.76 -28.37 -5.85
C LEU A 274 -11.68 -28.05 -6.89
N GLU A 275 -12.14 -27.67 -8.08
CA GLU A 275 -11.34 -27.33 -9.25
C GLU A 275 -10.40 -26.17 -8.95
N VAL A 276 -10.88 -25.12 -8.26
CA VAL A 276 -10.06 -23.98 -7.82
C VAL A 276 -9.02 -24.40 -6.80
N ARG A 277 -9.36 -25.29 -5.85
CA ARG A 277 -8.39 -25.79 -4.87
C ARG A 277 -7.30 -26.63 -5.54
N LEU A 278 -7.67 -27.49 -6.49
CA LEU A 278 -6.71 -28.30 -7.27
C LEU A 278 -5.81 -27.42 -8.15
N LEU A 279 -6.38 -26.39 -8.78
CA LEU A 279 -5.63 -25.39 -9.52
C LEU A 279 -4.60 -24.70 -8.63
N ALA A 280 -4.98 -24.29 -7.41
CA ALA A 280 -4.07 -23.68 -6.45
C ALA A 280 -2.91 -24.62 -6.06
N GLU A 281 -3.18 -25.90 -5.83
CA GLU A 281 -2.13 -26.91 -5.57
C GLU A 281 -1.13 -27.00 -6.72
N THR A 282 -1.61 -27.04 -7.96
CA THR A 282 -0.73 -27.10 -9.15
C THR A 282 0.09 -25.84 -9.31
N LEU A 283 -0.54 -24.67 -9.26
CA LEU A 283 0.12 -23.39 -9.49
C LEU A 283 1.12 -23.02 -8.38
N PHE A 284 0.75 -23.20 -7.11
CA PHE A 284 1.54 -22.67 -5.99
C PHE A 284 2.39 -23.74 -5.29
N LYS A 285 1.92 -24.99 -5.12
CA LYS A 285 2.73 -26.05 -4.48
C LYS A 285 3.63 -26.79 -5.45
N LYS A 286 3.12 -27.10 -6.65
CA LYS A 286 3.93 -27.76 -7.69
C LYS A 286 4.73 -26.76 -8.54
N GLY A 287 4.44 -25.47 -8.42
CA GLY A 287 5.19 -24.40 -9.08
C GLY A 287 4.86 -24.23 -10.57
N ALA A 288 3.75 -24.79 -11.06
CA ALA A 288 3.38 -24.62 -12.46
C ALA A 288 3.08 -23.15 -12.79
N GLU A 289 3.46 -22.72 -13.98
CA GLU A 289 3.16 -21.39 -14.52
C GLU A 289 1.84 -21.37 -15.28
N VAL A 290 1.40 -22.52 -15.80
CA VAL A 290 0.14 -22.68 -16.53
C VAL A 290 -0.55 -23.95 -16.07
N ASP A 291 -1.88 -23.92 -15.95
CA ASP A 291 -2.72 -25.10 -15.75
C ASP A 291 -4.10 -24.92 -16.43
N LEU A 292 -4.84 -26.01 -16.60
CA LEU A 292 -6.18 -25.99 -17.17
C LEU A 292 -7.24 -25.99 -16.06
N PHE A 293 -8.18 -25.06 -16.16
CA PHE A 293 -9.32 -24.93 -15.27
C PHE A 293 -10.62 -25.19 -16.02
N SER A 294 -11.49 -26.06 -15.49
CA SER A 294 -12.79 -26.34 -16.07
C SER A 294 -13.90 -25.92 -15.12
N LEU A 295 -14.90 -25.21 -15.63
CA LEU A 295 -16.07 -24.75 -14.88
C LEU A 295 -17.31 -24.76 -15.78
N ASP A 296 -18.37 -25.46 -15.36
CA ASP A 296 -19.65 -25.55 -16.07
C ASP A 296 -19.51 -25.81 -17.58
N ASP A 297 -18.77 -26.87 -17.94
CA ASP A 297 -18.45 -27.30 -19.31
C ASP A 297 -17.60 -26.30 -20.14
N LYS A 298 -17.13 -25.21 -19.53
CA LYS A 298 -16.15 -24.29 -20.14
C LYS A 298 -14.75 -24.64 -19.67
N GLN A 299 -13.78 -24.53 -20.57
CA GLN A 299 -12.38 -24.69 -20.25
C GLN A 299 -11.66 -23.35 -20.34
N PHE A 300 -10.72 -23.17 -19.43
CA PHE A 300 -9.86 -22.02 -19.35
C PHE A 300 -8.42 -22.47 -19.20
N GLU A 301 -7.51 -21.81 -19.91
CA GLU A 301 -6.09 -21.81 -19.58
C GLU A 301 -5.86 -20.75 -18.50
N VAL A 302 -5.20 -21.13 -17.40
CA VAL A 302 -4.85 -20.20 -16.32
C VAL A 302 -3.35 -20.00 -16.31
N ILE A 303 -2.92 -18.76 -16.54
CA ILE A 303 -1.51 -18.36 -16.58
C ILE A 303 -1.18 -17.61 -15.29
N LYS A 304 -0.14 -18.04 -14.59
CA LYS A 304 0.39 -17.43 -13.36
C LYS A 304 1.67 -16.66 -13.67
N VAL A 305 1.63 -15.34 -13.50
CA VAL A 305 2.77 -14.45 -13.69
C VAL A 305 3.20 -13.84 -12.36
N PRO A 306 4.50 -13.90 -11.98
CA PRO A 306 4.97 -13.31 -10.73
C PRO A 306 4.98 -11.77 -10.76
N LEU A 307 4.73 -11.18 -9.58
CA LEU A 307 4.93 -9.77 -9.24
C LEU A 307 6.01 -9.70 -8.16
N GLU A 308 7.28 -9.75 -8.57
CA GLU A 308 8.42 -9.97 -7.68
C GLU A 308 8.52 -8.98 -6.52
N LYS A 309 8.18 -7.71 -6.73
CA LYS A 309 8.35 -6.66 -5.71
C LYS A 309 7.46 -6.85 -4.47
N LEU A 310 6.28 -7.42 -4.65
CA LEU A 310 5.30 -7.64 -3.57
C LEU A 310 5.15 -9.11 -3.20
N ASN A 311 5.91 -10.01 -3.85
CA ASN A 311 5.72 -11.46 -3.76
C ASN A 311 4.26 -11.86 -4.04
N TRP A 312 3.65 -11.20 -5.04
CA TRP A 312 2.31 -11.50 -5.51
C TRP A 312 2.35 -12.23 -6.84
N PHE A 313 1.20 -12.71 -7.29
CA PHE A 313 1.02 -13.35 -8.59
C PHE A 313 -0.23 -12.80 -9.26
N VAL A 314 -0.15 -12.59 -10.58
CA VAL A 314 -1.31 -12.34 -11.44
C VAL A 314 -1.72 -13.65 -12.07
N LEU A 315 -3.00 -14.00 -11.95
CA LEU A 315 -3.62 -15.10 -12.66
C LEU A 315 -4.47 -14.53 -13.79
N GLU A 316 -4.20 -14.95 -15.03
CA GLU A 316 -5.04 -14.67 -16.19
C GLU A 316 -5.81 -15.91 -16.58
N LEU A 317 -7.14 -15.80 -16.70
CA LEU A 317 -8.02 -16.88 -17.11
C LEU A 317 -8.43 -16.66 -18.57
N ARG A 318 -7.92 -17.48 -19.49
CA ARG A 318 -8.20 -17.41 -20.92
C ARG A 318 -9.19 -18.50 -21.32
N PRO A 319 -10.39 -18.17 -21.84
CA PRO A 319 -11.27 -19.17 -22.42
C PRO A 319 -10.58 -19.93 -23.56
N LEU A 320 -10.76 -21.25 -23.59
CA LEU A 320 -10.27 -22.12 -24.66
C LEU A 320 -11.29 -22.36 -25.78
#